data_AF-A0A9E2LHI5-F1
#
_entry.id   AF-A0A9E2LHI5-F1
#
_cell.length_a   1.000
_cell.length_b   1.000
_cell.length_c   1.000
_cell.angle_alpha   90.00
_cell.angle_beta   90.00
_cell.angle_gamma   90.00
#
_symmetry.space_group_name_H-M   'P 1'
#
loop_
_entity.id
_entity.type
_entity.pdbx_description
1 polymer ?
#
loop_
_entity_poly.entity_id
_entity_poly.type
_entity_poly.pdbx_seq_one_letter_code
_entity_poly.pdbx_strand_id
1 'polypeptide(L)'
;MFAKLKKTLLESGYQVILTDNVARGRGKARGVKGYIVPDDLRIYINKRIGVNDRVETLIHELLHEIYPVWGEQRVNKNAKKAFRDLTVSQLGFLQFFIMAPTEIKQMLKANHLSPIC
;
A
#
# COMPACT_ATOMS: atom_id res chain seq x y z
N MET A 1 -5.53 14.86 -0.87
CA MET A 1 -4.76 13.73 -1.43
C MET A 1 -5.52 12.41 -1.28
N PHE A 2 -5.91 12.04 -0.06
CA PHE A 2 -6.61 10.78 0.23
C PHE A 2 -7.81 10.47 -0.68
N ALA A 3 -8.67 11.46 -0.96
CA ALA A 3 -9.81 11.26 -1.87
C ALA A 3 -9.42 10.73 -3.26
N LYS A 4 -8.28 11.19 -3.83
CA LYS A 4 -7.78 10.68 -5.11
C LYS A 4 -7.26 9.25 -4.99
N LEU A 5 -6.54 8.94 -3.91
CA LEU A 5 -6.06 7.58 -3.63
C LEU A 5 -7.21 6.61 -3.47
N LYS A 6 -8.22 6.97 -2.67
CA LYS A 6 -9.44 6.19 -2.46
C LYS A 6 -10.18 5.97 -3.78
N LYS A 7 -10.41 7.03 -4.56
CA LYS A 7 -11.08 6.95 -5.86
C LYS A 7 -10.33 5.99 -6.78
N THR A 8 -9.01 6.16 -6.91
CA THR A 8 -8.17 5.30 -7.74
C THR A 8 -8.25 3.85 -7.28
N LEU A 9 -8.06 3.57 -6.00
CA LEU A 9 -8.07 2.21 -5.46
C LEU A 9 -9.42 1.50 -5.63
N LEU A 10 -10.55 2.23 -5.54
CA LEU A 10 -11.89 1.63 -5.65
C LEU A 10 -12.42 1.55 -7.09
N GLU A 11 -12.05 2.50 -7.96
CA GLU A 11 -12.66 2.64 -9.29
C GLU A 11 -11.76 2.15 -10.43
N SER A 12 -10.45 2.01 -10.21
CA SER A 12 -9.51 1.52 -11.23
C SER A 12 -9.63 0.03 -11.55
N GLY A 13 -10.26 -0.75 -10.67
CA GLY A 13 -10.28 -2.21 -10.77
C GLY A 13 -8.97 -2.89 -10.36
N TYR A 14 -7.98 -2.16 -9.85
CA TYR A 14 -6.72 -2.75 -9.40
C TYR A 14 -6.92 -3.75 -8.25
N GLN A 15 -6.45 -4.98 -8.45
CA GLN A 15 -6.36 -5.98 -7.40
C GLN A 15 -5.01 -5.88 -6.67
N VAL A 16 -5.06 -5.65 -5.36
CA VAL A 16 -3.86 -5.63 -4.50
C VAL A 16 -3.50 -7.05 -4.09
N ILE A 17 -2.29 -7.49 -4.41
CA ILE A 17 -1.80 -8.85 -4.17
C ILE A 17 -0.55 -8.81 -3.29
N LEU A 18 -0.63 -9.48 -2.14
CA LEU A 18 0.52 -9.69 -1.26
C LEU A 18 1.36 -10.86 -1.77
N THR A 19 2.65 -10.63 -2.04
CA THR A 19 3.55 -11.64 -2.61
C THR A 19 4.88 -11.72 -1.87
N ASP A 20 5.49 -12.91 -1.88
CA ASP A 20 6.91 -13.09 -1.52
C ASP A 20 7.85 -12.84 -2.71
N ASN A 21 7.30 -12.87 -3.91
CA ASN A 21 8.02 -12.82 -5.18
C ASN A 21 7.94 -11.42 -5.79
N VAL A 22 8.42 -10.42 -5.06
CA VAL A 22 8.80 -9.14 -5.68
C VAL A 22 10.07 -9.39 -6.50
N ALA A 23 10.04 -9.01 -7.78
CA ALA A 23 11.09 -9.33 -8.73
C ALA A 23 12.47 -8.95 -8.18
N ARG A 24 13.27 -9.97 -7.87
CA ARG A 24 14.73 -9.84 -7.73
C ARG A 24 15.27 -9.65 -9.14
N GLY A 25 15.20 -8.44 -9.67
CA GLY A 25 15.81 -8.11 -10.96
C GLY A 25 17.23 -8.70 -11.02
N ARG A 26 17.58 -9.35 -12.14
CA ARG A 26 18.93 -9.88 -12.39
C ARG A 26 19.92 -8.71 -12.26
N GLY A 27 20.56 -8.63 -11.10
CA GLY A 27 21.37 -7.49 -10.69
C GLY A 27 20.75 -6.77 -9.48
N LYS A 28 20.97 -7.32 -8.28
CA LYS A 28 20.95 -6.62 -6.97
C LYS A 28 19.95 -5.43 -6.82
N ALA A 29 18.70 -5.55 -7.29
CA ALA A 29 17.64 -4.63 -6.88
C ALA A 29 17.18 -5.00 -5.45
N ARG A 30 18.08 -4.78 -4.47
CA ARG A 30 17.75 -4.81 -3.04
C ARG A 30 16.80 -3.63 -2.81
N GLY A 31 15.50 -3.87 -2.70
CA GLY A 31 14.59 -2.86 -2.15
C GLY A 31 13.28 -2.60 -2.87
N VAL A 32 12.93 -3.33 -3.94
CA VAL A 32 11.59 -3.20 -4.53
C VAL A 32 10.55 -3.73 -3.53
N LYS A 33 9.80 -2.80 -2.93
CA LYS A 33 8.77 -3.09 -1.93
C LYS A 33 7.43 -3.45 -2.57
N GLY A 34 7.18 -3.00 -3.80
CA GLY A 34 6.01 -3.29 -4.60
C GLY A 34 6.21 -2.88 -6.06
N TYR A 35 5.24 -3.21 -6.90
CA TYR A 35 5.16 -2.76 -8.29
C TYR A 35 3.73 -2.87 -8.82
N ILE A 36 3.38 -2.00 -9.77
CA ILE A 36 2.13 -2.05 -10.52
C ILE A 36 2.31 -2.79 -11.87
N VAL A 37 1.33 -3.61 -12.24
CA VAL A 37 1.17 -4.20 -13.58
C VAL A 37 -0.13 -3.64 -14.15
N PRO A 38 -0.06 -2.57 -14.96
CA PRO A 38 -1.25 -1.89 -15.47
C PRO A 38 -2.11 -2.79 -16.35
N ASP A 39 -1.48 -3.60 -17.21
CA ASP A 39 -2.18 -4.48 -18.16
C ASP A 39 -3.07 -5.53 -17.48
N ASP A 40 -2.62 -6.03 -16.32
CA ASP A 40 -3.34 -7.04 -15.53
C ASP A 40 -4.21 -6.43 -14.43
N LEU A 41 -4.23 -5.09 -14.31
CA LEU A 41 -4.84 -4.37 -13.18
C LEU A 41 -4.41 -4.95 -11.83
N ARG A 42 -3.10 -5.15 -11.61
CA ARG A 42 -2.58 -5.71 -10.35
C ARG A 42 -1.54 -4.82 -9.70
N ILE A 43 -1.63 -4.68 -8.38
CA ILE A 43 -0.62 -4.03 -7.55
C ILE A 43 -0.02 -5.11 -6.65
N TYR A 44 1.26 -5.42 -6.86
CA TYR A 44 1.97 -6.40 -6.05
C TYR A 44 2.73 -5.71 -4.93
N ILE A 45 2.54 -6.18 -3.70
CA ILE A 45 3.22 -5.65 -2.52
C ILE A 45 3.91 -6.78 -1.78
N ASN A 46 5.15 -6.53 -1.34
CA ASN A 46 5.92 -7.49 -0.57
C ASN A 46 5.22 -7.79 0.77
N LYS A 47 4.88 -9.05 1.02
CA LYS A 47 4.21 -9.46 2.27
C LYS A 47 5.15 -9.52 3.47
N ARG A 48 6.48 -9.48 3.26
CA ARG A 48 7.48 -9.62 4.35
C ARG A 48 7.82 -8.30 5.05
N ILE A 49 7.45 -7.16 4.47
CA ILE A 49 7.63 -5.84 5.09
C ILE A 49 6.45 -5.55 6.02
N GLY A 50 6.65 -4.63 6.99
CA GLY A 50 5.62 -4.29 7.98
C GLY A 50 4.38 -3.65 7.35
N VAL A 51 3.23 -3.76 8.00
CA VAL A 51 1.94 -3.23 7.51
C VAL A 51 2.04 -1.76 7.10
N ASN A 52 2.70 -0.92 7.90
CA ASN A 52 2.89 0.50 7.57
C ASN A 52 3.76 0.72 6.32
N ASP A 53 4.83 -0.06 6.14
CA ASP A 53 5.63 -0.03 4.92
C ASP A 53 4.81 -0.46 3.69
N ARG A 54 3.92 -1.45 3.85
CA ARG A 54 3.00 -1.88 2.79
C ARG A 54 2.02 -0.78 2.41
N VAL A 55 1.50 -0.01 3.39
CA VAL A 55 0.63 1.14 3.10
C VAL A 55 1.40 2.23 2.34
N GLU A 56 2.61 2.59 2.77
CA GLU A 56 3.43 3.58 2.06
C GLU A 56 3.72 3.12 0.62
N THR A 57 4.02 1.83 0.44
CA THR A 57 4.23 1.21 -0.88
C THR A 57 2.96 1.26 -1.72
N LEU A 58 1.80 0.93 -1.19
CA LEU A 58 0.52 1.05 -1.91
C LEU A 58 0.29 2.49 -2.39
N ILE A 59 0.51 3.48 -1.51
CA ILE A 59 0.37 4.90 -1.87
C ILE A 59 1.36 5.26 -2.98
N HIS A 60 2.59 4.76 -2.90
CA HIS A 60 3.62 4.99 -3.92
C HIS A 60 3.15 4.50 -5.30
N GLU A 61 2.72 3.25 -5.41
CA GLU A 61 2.23 2.68 -6.69
C GLU A 61 0.99 3.43 -7.20
N LEU A 62 0.04 3.77 -6.32
CA LEU A 62 -1.14 4.55 -6.72
C LEU A 62 -0.77 5.97 -7.21
N LEU A 63 0.31 6.56 -6.72
CA LEU A 63 0.77 7.86 -7.20
C LEU A 63 1.39 7.77 -8.59
N HIS A 64 2.05 6.67 -8.94
CA HIS A 64 2.48 6.42 -10.32
C HIS A 64 1.29 6.35 -11.27
N GLU A 65 0.21 5.70 -10.86
CA GLU A 65 -1.04 5.63 -11.63
C GLU A 65 -1.69 7.01 -11.79
N ILE A 66 -1.84 7.76 -10.69
CA ILE A 66 -2.51 9.08 -10.71
C ILE A 66 -1.69 10.13 -11.46
N TYR A 67 -0.36 10.04 -11.39
CA TYR A 67 0.57 11.01 -11.95
C TYR A 67 1.71 10.34 -12.74
N PRO A 68 1.43 9.79 -13.94
CA PRO A 68 2.40 9.01 -14.71
C PRO A 68 3.62 9.82 -15.15
N VAL A 69 3.51 11.15 -15.21
CA VAL A 69 4.60 12.07 -15.56
C VAL A 69 5.53 12.41 -14.39
N TRP A 70 5.22 11.99 -13.16
CA TRP A 70 6.07 12.26 -12.01
C TRP A 70 7.26 11.30 -11.97
N GLY A 71 8.46 11.86 -11.83
CA GLY A 71 9.66 11.06 -11.57
C GLY A 71 9.67 10.45 -10.17
N GLU A 72 10.43 9.36 -10.03
CA GLU A 72 10.58 8.53 -8.82
C GLU A 72 10.80 9.34 -7.52
N GLN A 73 11.68 10.33 -7.56
CA GLN A 73 11.99 11.16 -6.39
C GLN A 73 10.77 11.97 -5.92
N ARG A 74 9.98 12.49 -6.88
CA ARG A 74 8.76 13.26 -6.58
C ARG A 74 7.68 12.34 -6.03
N VAL A 75 7.51 11.15 -6.60
CA VAL A 75 6.56 10.15 -6.11
C VAL A 75 6.90 9.76 -4.67
N ASN A 76 8.14 9.38 -4.40
CA ASN A 76 8.61 9.01 -3.06
C ASN A 76 8.36 10.10 -2.01
N LYS A 77 8.69 11.35 -2.32
CA LYS A 77 8.45 12.49 -1.41
C LYS A 77 6.96 12.65 -1.11
N ASN A 78 6.11 12.55 -2.14
CA ASN A 78 4.68 12.71 -1.98
C ASN A 78 4.01 11.51 -1.32
N ALA A 79 4.50 10.28 -1.53
CA ALA A 79 4.03 9.08 -0.86
C ALA A 79 4.27 9.18 0.65
N LYS A 80 5.49 9.52 1.07
CA LYS A 80 5.84 9.75 2.48
C LYS A 80 5.02 10.86 3.12
N LYS A 81 4.79 11.94 2.39
CA LYS A 81 3.93 13.04 2.87
C LYS A 81 2.49 12.55 3.03
N ALA A 82 1.92 11.92 2.01
CA ALA A 82 0.56 11.42 2.03
C ALA A 82 0.34 10.41 3.15
N PHE A 83 1.31 9.51 3.41
CA PHE A 83 1.27 8.54 4.50
C PHE A 83 1.24 9.22 5.87
N ARG A 84 2.10 10.22 6.12
CA ARG A 84 2.14 10.96 7.39
C ARG A 84 0.87 11.79 7.63
N ASP A 85 0.23 12.26 6.55
CA ASP A 85 -0.97 13.08 6.61
C ASP A 85 -2.27 12.25 6.75
N LEU A 86 -2.18 10.91 6.83
CA LEU A 86 -3.35 10.05 7.00
C LEU A 86 -3.93 10.17 8.41
N THR A 87 -5.25 10.27 8.50
CA THR A 87 -5.95 10.03 9.77
C THR A 87 -5.98 8.53 10.09
N VAL A 88 -6.25 8.17 11.34
CA VAL A 88 -6.36 6.76 11.78
C VAL A 88 -7.38 5.98 10.93
N SER A 89 -8.54 6.55 10.65
CA SER A 89 -9.57 5.90 9.82
C SER A 89 -9.12 5.72 8.36
N GLN A 90 -8.37 6.67 7.81
CA GLN A 90 -7.84 6.60 6.44
C GLN A 90 -6.73 5.55 6.34
N LEU A 91 -5.88 5.48 7.36
CA LEU A 91 -4.87 4.44 7.49
C LEU A 91 -5.52 3.06 7.57
N GLY A 92 -6.53 2.88 8.43
CA GLY A 92 -7.28 1.62 8.55
C GLY A 92 -7.95 1.19 7.24
N PHE A 93 -8.50 2.15 6.48
CA PHE A 93 -9.06 1.88 5.15
C PHE A 93 -8.01 1.30 4.19
N LEU A 94 -6.81 1.89 4.12
CA LEU A 94 -5.74 1.39 3.23
C LEU A 94 -5.16 0.07 3.74
N GLN A 95 -5.01 -0.08 5.05
CA GLN A 95 -4.52 -1.31 5.68
C GLN A 95 -5.40 -2.52 5.33
N PHE A 96 -6.71 -2.34 5.23
CA PHE A 96 -7.63 -3.40 4.82
C PHE A 96 -7.25 -4.08 3.49
N PHE A 97 -6.69 -3.33 2.53
CA PHE A 97 -6.27 -3.88 1.23
C PHE A 97 -4.90 -4.57 1.25
N ILE A 98 -4.10 -4.38 2.30
CA ILE A 98 -2.70 -4.87 2.37
C ILE A 98 -2.42 -5.76 3.58
N MET A 99 -3.44 -6.07 4.37
CA MET A 99 -3.35 -7.00 5.49
C MET A 99 -3.83 -8.40 5.08
N ALA A 100 -3.08 -9.40 5.50
CA ALA A 100 -3.53 -10.79 5.44
C ALA A 100 -4.71 -11.01 6.40
N PRO A 101 -5.61 -11.97 6.12
CA PRO A 101 -6.75 -12.27 7.01
C PRO A 101 -6.33 -12.58 8.46
N THR A 102 -5.15 -13.16 8.66
CA THR A 102 -4.57 -13.42 9.98
C THR A 102 -4.18 -12.14 10.72
N GLU A 103 -3.58 -11.18 10.03
CA GLU A 103 -3.21 -9.87 10.58
C GLU A 103 -4.48 -9.08 10.96
N ILE A 104 -5.53 -9.14 10.14
CA ILE A 104 -6.83 -8.52 10.45
C ILE A 104 -7.42 -9.13 11.71
N LYS A 105 -7.45 -10.47 11.81
CA LYS A 105 -7.95 -11.18 13.00
C LYS A 105 -7.14 -10.83 14.25
N GLN A 106 -5.83 -10.72 14.15
CA GLN A 106 -4.96 -10.32 15.26
C GLN A 106 -5.25 -8.89 15.71
N MET A 107 -5.38 -7.95 14.77
CA MET A 107 -5.70 -6.55 15.07
C MET A 107 -7.08 -6.41 15.73
N LEU A 108 -8.09 -7.13 15.23
CA LEU A 108 -9.43 -7.14 15.83
C LEU A 108 -9.42 -7.76 17.23
N LYS A 109 -8.64 -8.83 17.47
CA LYS A 109 -8.48 -9.43 18.79
C LYS A 109 -7.77 -8.50 19.77
N ALA A 110 -6.70 -7.84 19.34
CA ALA A 110 -5.99 -6.86 20.17
C ALA A 110 -6.90 -5.69 20.57
N ASN A 111 -7.74 -5.22 19.64
CA ASN A 111 -8.72 -4.17 19.92
C ASN A 111 -9.89 -4.65 20.78
N HIS A 112 -10.31 -5.92 20.68
CA HIS A 112 -11.31 -6.52 21.57
C HIS A 112 -10.80 -6.72 23.02
N LEU A 113 -9.49 -6.85 23.20
CA LEU A 113 -8.85 -6.96 24.52
C LEU A 113 -8.64 -5.59 25.20
N SER A 114 -9.13 -4.51 24.59
CA SER A 114 -9.23 -3.20 25.24
C SER A 114 -10.70 -2.74 25.27
N PRO A 115 -11.53 -3.27 26.18
CA PRO A 115 -12.73 -2.55 26.61
C PRO A 115 -12.27 -1.48 27.59
N ILE A 116 -11.77 -0.35 27.07
CA ILE A 116 -11.65 0.86 27.87
C ILE A 116 -12.30 2.00 27.09
N CYS A 117 -13.60 2.13 27.29
CA CYS A 117 -14.27 3.37 27.63
C CYS A 117 -15.31 3.02 28.68
#